data_AF-A0A915ER13-F1
#
_entry.id   AF-A0A915ER13-F1
#
_cell.length_a   1.000
_cell.length_b   1.000
_cell.length_c   1.000
_cell.angle_alpha   90.00
_cell.angle_beta   90.00
_cell.angle_gamma   90.00
#
_symmetry.space_group_name_H-M   'P 1'
#
loop_
_entity.id
_entity.type
_entity.pdbx_description
1 polymer ?
#
loop_
_entity_poly.entity_id
_entity_poly.type
_entity_poly.pdbx_seq_one_letter_code
_entity_poly.pdbx_strand_id
1 'polypeptide(L)'
;MFWEVNKENTDTLPPLDQVILADNVDLSKFEGGKAKADCLALSQRHFLALGDLCRYKALIDKTDILESKCWYIKAVQANFSNGRSFNQLAVLAVQSRNYLDLVFHYVQALATKYSFESSRESLELVFNDIRNMVLSNASDINLNGTKLQIEDATTKAFPEDSSDIGDGKSASNMNIKLQNQAIILLLHSLGILITNISMEEFAKVSEAS
;
A
#
# COMPACT_ATOMS: atom_id res chain seq x y z
N MET A 1 -18.99 -21.20 16.68
CA MET A 1 -18.03 -20.53 17.58
C MET A 1 -17.26 -19.53 16.71
N PHE A 2 -17.93 -18.63 15.98
CA PHE A 2 -18.63 -17.41 16.42
C PHE A 2 -17.74 -16.57 17.35
N TRP A 3 -17.01 -15.62 16.75
CA TRP A 3 -16.34 -14.54 17.47
C TRP A 3 -17.35 -13.41 17.64
N GLU A 4 -17.84 -13.23 18.87
CA GLU A 4 -18.48 -11.97 19.26
C GLU A 4 -17.38 -10.91 19.43
N VAL A 5 -17.42 -9.89 18.58
CA VAL A 5 -16.59 -8.69 18.71
C VAL A 5 -17.24 -7.78 19.74
N ASN A 6 -16.62 -7.70 20.91
CA ASN A 6 -16.93 -6.71 21.94
C ASN A 6 -16.66 -5.30 21.39
N LYS A 7 -17.70 -4.46 21.39
CA LYS A 7 -17.74 -3.14 20.72
C LYS A 7 -17.26 -1.97 21.60
N GLU A 8 -16.38 -2.21 22.57
CA GLU A 8 -15.95 -1.19 23.53
C GLU A 8 -14.42 -1.08 23.59
N ASN A 9 -13.83 -0.38 22.61
CA ASN A 9 -12.58 0.41 22.69
C ASN A 9 -12.10 0.76 21.28
N THR A 10 -12.84 1.62 20.59
CA THR A 10 -12.31 2.39 19.47
C THR A 10 -11.63 3.61 20.07
N ASP A 11 -10.31 3.62 20.23
CA ASP A 11 -9.50 4.86 20.29
C ASP A 11 -7.98 4.65 20.46
N THR A 12 -7.49 3.42 20.57
CA THR A 12 -6.04 3.17 20.43
C THR A 12 -5.80 1.93 19.58
N LEU A 13 -5.61 2.14 18.27
CA LEU A 13 -5.04 1.11 17.42
C LEU A 13 -3.63 0.81 17.95
N PRO A 14 -3.32 -0.44 18.33
CA PRO A 14 -1.96 -0.78 18.74
C PRO A 14 -1.00 -0.55 17.56
N PRO A 15 0.25 -0.13 17.84
CA PRO A 15 1.26 0.06 16.80
C PRO A 15 1.44 -1.23 15.98
N LEU A 16 1.72 -1.07 14.67
CA LEU A 16 1.74 -2.14 13.66
C LEU A 16 2.52 -3.39 14.12
N ASP A 17 3.56 -3.15 14.91
CA ASP A 17 4.50 -4.08 15.53
C ASP A 17 3.87 -5.02 16.57
N GLN A 18 2.77 -4.65 17.22
CA GLN A 18 2.13 -5.47 18.26
C GLN A 18 1.02 -6.39 17.75
N VAL A 19 0.40 -6.09 16.61
CA VAL A 19 -0.58 -7.00 15.96
C VAL A 19 0.13 -8.18 15.29
N ILE A 20 1.44 -8.08 15.07
CA ILE A 20 2.25 -9.02 14.28
C ILE A 20 2.52 -10.37 14.99
N LEU A 21 2.27 -10.51 16.30
CA LEU A 21 2.78 -11.65 17.08
C LEU A 21 1.74 -12.62 17.67
N ALA A 22 0.44 -12.35 17.56
CA ALA A 22 -0.54 -13.04 18.41
C ALA A 22 -0.91 -14.47 17.98
N ASP A 23 -0.82 -14.84 16.69
CA ASP A 23 -1.17 -16.19 16.22
C ASP A 23 -0.08 -16.75 15.31
N ASN A 24 1.03 -17.19 15.91
CA ASN A 24 2.00 -18.01 15.21
C ASN A 24 1.31 -19.31 14.77
N VAL A 25 1.05 -19.45 13.47
CA VAL A 25 0.74 -20.75 12.87
C VAL A 25 1.86 -21.71 13.29
N ASP A 26 1.55 -22.76 14.06
CA ASP A 26 2.55 -23.70 14.55
C ASP A 26 3.10 -24.53 13.38
N LEU A 27 4.17 -24.00 12.77
CA LEU A 27 4.85 -24.58 11.62
C LEU A 27 5.76 -25.77 11.99
N SER A 28 5.77 -26.20 13.26
CA SER A 28 6.55 -27.35 13.71
C SER A 28 5.89 -28.69 13.35
N LYS A 29 4.59 -28.69 13.07
CA LYS A 29 3.78 -29.89 12.77
C LYS A 29 3.96 -30.49 11.37
N PHE A 30 4.68 -29.82 10.47
CA PHE A 30 4.88 -30.29 9.10
C PHE A 30 6.24 -30.97 8.96
N GLU A 31 6.25 -32.29 9.14
CA GLU A 31 7.41 -33.15 8.90
C GLU A 31 7.64 -33.30 7.38
N GLY A 32 8.40 -32.35 6.82
CA GLY A 32 8.81 -32.37 5.41
C GLY A 32 8.85 -30.97 4.83
N GLY A 33 10.05 -30.50 4.45
CA GLY A 33 10.26 -29.13 3.95
C GLY A 33 9.35 -28.75 2.76
N LYS A 34 9.02 -29.72 1.90
CA LYS A 34 8.10 -29.51 0.77
C LYS A 34 6.63 -29.39 1.20
N ALA A 35 6.14 -30.33 2.01
CA ALA A 35 4.75 -30.31 2.49
C ALA A 35 4.45 -29.03 3.31
N LYS A 36 5.42 -28.61 4.13
CA LYS A 36 5.35 -27.35 4.87
C LYS A 36 5.22 -26.13 3.94
N ALA A 37 6.04 -26.07 2.88
CA ALA A 37 6.00 -24.99 1.91
C ALA A 37 4.67 -24.95 1.14
N ASP A 38 4.14 -26.12 0.75
CA ASP A 38 2.86 -26.24 0.05
C ASP A 38 1.69 -25.78 0.94
N CYS A 39 1.69 -26.16 2.22
CA CYS A 39 0.71 -25.70 3.20
C CYS A 39 0.76 -24.18 3.40
N LEU A 40 1.97 -23.60 3.54
CA LEU A 40 2.14 -22.15 3.64
C LEU A 40 1.62 -21.39 2.40
N ALA A 41 1.93 -21.90 1.21
CA ALA A 41 1.44 -21.34 -0.04
C ALA A 41 -0.09 -21.46 -0.18
N LEU A 42 -0.68 -22.53 0.35
CA LEU A 42 -2.13 -22.69 0.40
C LEU A 42 -2.75 -21.72 1.40
N SER A 43 -2.21 -21.59 2.62
CA SER A 43 -2.67 -20.63 3.63
C SER A 43 -2.62 -19.19 3.10
N GLN A 44 -1.52 -18.81 2.41
CA GLN A 44 -1.41 -17.50 1.76
C GLN A 44 -2.58 -17.23 0.80
N ARG A 45 -2.94 -18.21 -0.04
CA ARG A 45 -4.07 -18.06 -0.99
C ARG A 45 -5.41 -17.88 -0.27
N HIS A 46 -5.62 -18.55 0.86
CA HIS A 46 -6.82 -18.37 1.67
C HIS A 46 -6.86 -16.97 2.31
N PHE A 47 -5.74 -16.49 2.86
CA PHE A 47 -5.66 -15.14 3.42
C PHE A 47 -5.89 -14.06 2.37
N LEU A 48 -5.36 -14.23 1.15
CA LEU A 48 -5.66 -13.34 0.02
C LEU A 48 -7.15 -13.31 -0.30
N ALA A 49 -7.80 -14.48 -0.39
CA ALA A 49 -9.22 -14.55 -0.68
C ALA A 49 -10.08 -13.89 0.43
N LEU A 50 -9.74 -14.10 1.70
CA LEU A 50 -10.40 -13.43 2.83
C LEU A 50 -10.22 -11.92 2.77
N GLY A 51 -9.01 -11.44 2.47
CA GLY A 51 -8.72 -10.02 2.30
C GLY A 51 -9.52 -9.39 1.15
N ASP A 52 -9.63 -10.09 0.02
CA ASP A 52 -10.43 -9.64 -1.12
C ASP A 52 -11.93 -9.59 -0.79
N LEU A 53 -12.47 -10.59 -0.07
CA LEU A 53 -13.85 -10.59 0.40
C LEU A 53 -14.14 -9.41 1.33
N CYS A 54 -13.26 -9.15 2.32
CA CYS A 54 -13.38 -7.99 3.20
C CYS A 54 -13.30 -6.68 2.42
N ARG A 55 -12.44 -6.59 1.39
CA ARG A 55 -12.33 -5.39 0.54
C ARG A 55 -13.60 -5.17 -0.29
N TYR A 56 -14.17 -6.22 -0.87
CA TYR A 56 -15.42 -6.13 -1.63
C TYR A 56 -16.61 -5.79 -0.73
N LYS A 57 -16.63 -6.31 0.50
CA LYS A 57 -17.62 -5.91 1.50
C LYS A 57 -17.47 -4.44 1.87
N ALA A 58 -16.25 -4.00 2.20
CA ALA A 58 -15.96 -2.61 2.54
C ALA A 58 -16.34 -1.65 1.41
N LEU A 59 -16.20 -2.09 0.17
CA LEU A 59 -16.64 -1.39 -1.02
C LEU A 59 -18.15 -1.19 -1.11
N ILE A 60 -18.92 -2.25 -0.89
CA ILE A 60 -20.38 -2.20 -0.95
C ILE A 60 -20.93 -1.38 0.22
N ASP A 61 -20.37 -1.61 1.42
CA ASP A 61 -20.83 -0.98 2.66
C ASP A 61 -20.26 0.45 2.83
N LYS A 62 -19.33 0.88 1.96
CA LYS A 62 -18.52 2.11 2.10
C LYS A 62 -17.88 2.24 3.50
N THR A 63 -17.29 1.14 3.97
CA THR A 63 -16.64 1.06 5.29
C THR A 63 -15.12 0.94 5.17
N ASP A 64 -14.43 0.91 6.31
CA ASP A 64 -12.98 0.88 6.38
C ASP A 64 -12.36 -0.40 5.81
N ILE A 65 -11.22 -0.22 5.14
CA ILE A 65 -10.43 -1.30 4.51
C ILE A 65 -9.48 -2.00 5.48
N LEU A 66 -9.53 -1.67 6.77
CA LEU A 66 -8.57 -2.13 7.78
C LEU A 66 -8.59 -3.66 7.94
N GLU A 67 -9.77 -4.26 7.89
CA GLU A 67 -9.92 -5.72 7.97
C GLU A 67 -9.23 -6.42 6.79
N SER A 68 -9.39 -5.87 5.59
CA SER A 68 -8.69 -6.37 4.38
C SER A 68 -7.17 -6.27 4.53
N LYS A 69 -6.66 -5.14 5.06
CA LYS A 69 -5.23 -4.93 5.31
C LYS A 69 -4.66 -5.99 6.26
N CYS A 70 -5.36 -6.29 7.35
CA CYS A 70 -4.94 -7.32 8.31
C CYS A 70 -4.79 -8.70 7.64
N TRP A 71 -5.72 -9.08 6.77
CA TRP A 71 -5.64 -10.35 6.03
C TRP A 71 -4.48 -10.40 5.05
N TYR A 72 -4.20 -9.32 4.32
CA TYR A 72 -3.05 -9.29 3.41
C TYR A 72 -1.71 -9.32 4.14
N ILE A 73 -1.60 -8.67 5.32
CA ILE A 73 -0.40 -8.78 6.16
C ILE A 73 -0.18 -10.25 6.59
N LYS A 74 -1.24 -10.95 7.02
CA LYS A 74 -1.16 -12.39 7.33
C LYS A 74 -0.75 -13.22 6.11
N ALA A 75 -1.19 -12.85 4.91
CA ALA A 75 -0.79 -13.51 3.67
C ALA A 75 0.72 -13.36 3.39
N VAL A 76 1.28 -12.16 3.62
CA VAL A 76 2.73 -11.90 3.51
C VAL A 76 3.51 -12.72 4.55
N GLN A 77 3.04 -12.77 5.79
CA GLN A 77 3.68 -13.56 6.85
C GLN A 77 3.69 -15.06 6.56
N ALA A 78 2.62 -15.58 5.95
CA ALA A 78 2.56 -16.98 5.55
C ALA A 78 3.58 -17.31 4.45
N ASN A 79 3.76 -16.43 3.46
CA ASN A 79 4.73 -16.65 2.40
C ASN A 79 5.21 -15.34 1.77
N PHE A 80 6.33 -14.83 2.29
CA PHE A 80 6.99 -13.60 1.82
C PHE A 80 7.56 -13.73 0.40
N SER A 81 7.76 -14.94 -0.11
CA SER A 81 8.41 -15.15 -1.42
C SER A 81 7.54 -14.73 -2.60
N ASN A 82 6.24 -14.50 -2.40
CA ASN A 82 5.27 -14.24 -3.46
C ASN A 82 4.84 -12.77 -3.48
N GLY A 83 5.08 -12.11 -4.62
CA GLY A 83 4.80 -10.69 -4.82
C GLY A 83 3.33 -10.32 -4.79
N ARG A 84 2.40 -11.27 -4.99
CA ARG A 84 0.97 -11.00 -5.07
C ARG A 84 0.40 -10.39 -3.79
N SER A 85 0.88 -10.81 -2.62
CA SER A 85 0.41 -10.25 -1.34
C SER A 85 0.82 -8.79 -1.16
N PHE A 86 1.99 -8.40 -1.66
CA PHE A 86 2.41 -7.00 -1.68
C PHE A 86 1.60 -6.17 -2.67
N ASN A 87 1.29 -6.72 -3.86
CA ASN A 87 0.42 -6.04 -4.81
C ASN A 87 -0.95 -5.71 -4.21
N GLN A 88 -1.55 -6.60 -3.41
CA GLN A 88 -2.82 -6.29 -2.75
C GLN A 88 -2.69 -5.19 -1.68
N LEU A 89 -1.57 -5.13 -0.95
CA LEU A 89 -1.30 -4.01 -0.03
C LEU A 89 -1.10 -2.69 -0.78
N ALA A 90 -0.45 -2.72 -1.94
CA ALA A 90 -0.32 -1.57 -2.83
C ALA A 90 -1.70 -1.06 -3.27
N VAL A 91 -2.61 -1.95 -3.68
CA VAL A 91 -3.99 -1.59 -4.05
C VAL A 91 -4.74 -0.90 -2.89
N LEU A 92 -4.53 -1.32 -1.64
CA LEU A 92 -5.08 -0.61 -0.47
C LEU A 92 -4.43 0.76 -0.24
N ALA A 93 -3.14 0.90 -0.55
CA ALA A 93 -2.42 2.18 -0.48
C ALA A 93 -2.95 3.19 -1.52
N VAL A 94 -3.41 2.72 -2.69
CA VAL A 94 -4.11 3.58 -3.68
C VAL A 94 -5.36 4.21 -3.07
N GLN A 95 -6.17 3.43 -2.37
CA GLN A 95 -7.43 3.90 -1.77
C GLN A 95 -7.20 4.94 -0.67
N SER A 96 -6.12 4.77 0.11
CA SER A 96 -5.70 5.72 1.14
C SER A 96 -4.82 6.86 0.61
N ARG A 97 -4.54 6.88 -0.70
CA ARG A 97 -3.71 7.88 -1.40
C ARG A 97 -2.31 8.05 -0.80
N ASN A 98 -1.77 6.98 -0.20
CA ASN A 98 -0.41 6.97 0.32
C ASN A 98 0.58 6.49 -0.76
N TYR A 99 1.14 7.44 -1.52
CA TYR A 99 2.09 7.16 -2.60
C TYR A 99 3.38 6.47 -2.13
N LEU A 100 3.84 6.74 -0.91
CA LEU A 100 5.04 6.11 -0.37
C LEU A 100 4.79 4.62 -0.11
N ASP A 101 3.71 4.29 0.59
CA ASP A 101 3.31 2.89 0.84
C ASP A 101 3.00 2.17 -0.48
N LEU A 102 2.38 2.87 -1.44
CA LEU A 102 2.06 2.34 -2.76
C LEU A 102 3.31 1.91 -3.52
N VAL A 103 4.27 2.83 -3.68
CA VAL A 103 5.54 2.57 -4.38
C VAL A 103 6.34 1.50 -3.63
N PHE A 104 6.39 1.58 -2.30
CA PHE A 104 7.07 0.59 -1.47
C PHE A 104 6.55 -0.82 -1.72
N HIS A 105 5.23 -1.01 -1.69
CA HIS A 105 4.64 -2.33 -1.91
C HIS A 105 4.75 -2.82 -3.35
N TYR A 106 4.66 -1.96 -4.37
CA TYR A 106 4.92 -2.38 -5.75
C TYR A 106 6.38 -2.78 -5.98
N VAL A 107 7.34 -2.04 -5.42
CA VAL A 107 8.76 -2.42 -5.47
C VAL A 107 8.99 -3.76 -4.75
N GLN A 108 8.37 -3.97 -3.59
CA GLN A 108 8.42 -5.27 -2.91
C GLN A 108 7.85 -6.39 -3.77
N ALA A 109 6.71 -6.18 -4.42
CA ALA A 109 6.08 -7.18 -5.30
C ALA A 109 7.01 -7.62 -6.44
N LEU A 110 7.82 -6.70 -6.97
CA LEU A 110 8.83 -6.97 -8.01
C LEU A 110 10.12 -7.59 -7.45
N ALA A 111 10.52 -7.22 -6.23
CA ALA A 111 11.76 -7.69 -5.59
C ALA A 111 11.65 -9.08 -4.95
N THR A 112 10.44 -9.65 -4.85
CA THR A 112 10.25 -11.01 -4.32
C THR A 112 10.75 -12.10 -5.28
N LYS A 113 11.02 -13.29 -4.73
CA LYS A 113 11.46 -14.46 -5.51
C LYS A 113 10.48 -14.84 -6.62
N TYR A 114 9.18 -14.72 -6.35
CA TYR A 114 8.11 -14.90 -7.33
C TYR A 114 7.49 -13.54 -7.60
N SER A 115 8.12 -12.80 -8.52
CA SER A 115 7.73 -11.43 -8.86
C SER A 115 6.30 -11.36 -9.43
N PHE A 116 5.64 -10.23 -9.19
CA PHE A 116 4.35 -9.91 -9.78
C PHE A 116 4.54 -8.84 -10.86
N GLU A 117 4.73 -9.27 -12.11
CA GLU A 117 5.18 -8.38 -13.19
C GLU A 117 4.19 -7.25 -13.52
N SER A 118 2.89 -7.45 -13.31
CA SER A 118 1.87 -6.40 -13.48
C SER A 118 2.07 -5.21 -12.53
N SER A 119 2.81 -5.38 -11.43
CA SER A 119 3.22 -4.24 -10.58
C SER A 119 4.17 -3.28 -11.30
N ARG A 120 4.91 -3.71 -12.33
CA ARG A 120 5.80 -2.82 -13.10
C ARG A 120 5.01 -1.77 -13.84
N GLU A 121 4.00 -2.19 -14.60
CA GLU A 121 3.11 -1.28 -15.35
C GLU A 121 2.42 -0.31 -14.38
N SER A 122 1.92 -0.82 -13.25
CA SER A 122 1.30 0.01 -12.21
C SER A 122 2.29 1.02 -11.62
N LEU A 123 3.55 0.63 -11.43
CA LEU A 123 4.60 1.50 -10.87
C LEU A 123 5.03 2.59 -11.86
N GLU A 124 5.11 2.27 -13.15
CA GLU A 124 5.37 3.25 -14.22
C GLU A 124 4.26 4.31 -14.29
N LEU A 125 2.99 3.90 -14.18
CA LEU A 125 1.87 4.83 -14.10
C LEU A 125 1.98 5.77 -12.90
N VAL A 126 2.29 5.23 -11.72
CA VAL A 126 2.47 6.02 -10.49
C VAL A 126 3.60 7.04 -10.64
N PHE A 127 4.74 6.64 -11.20
CA PHE A 127 5.86 7.58 -11.39
C PHE A 127 5.55 8.66 -12.43
N ASN A 128 4.81 8.33 -13.49
CA ASN A 128 4.37 9.31 -14.46
C ASN A 128 3.40 10.32 -13.82
N ASP A 129 2.48 9.86 -12.98
CA ASP A 129 1.57 10.73 -12.23
C ASP A 129 2.33 11.66 -11.28
N ILE A 130 3.34 11.15 -10.56
CA ILE A 130 4.20 11.95 -9.68
C ILE A 130 4.99 12.98 -10.48
N ARG A 131 5.54 12.60 -11.65
CA ARG A 131 6.24 13.53 -12.53
C ARG A 131 5.34 14.66 -13.00
N ASN A 132 4.12 14.35 -13.43
CA ASN A 132 3.13 15.36 -13.84
C ASN A 132 2.77 16.30 -12.68
N MET A 133 2.66 15.76 -11.46
CA MET A 133 2.43 16.54 -10.25
C MET A 133 3.57 17.53 -9.98
N VAL A 134 4.82 17.10 -10.13
CA VAL A 134 6.01 17.96 -9.93
C VAL A 134 6.10 19.03 -11.02
N LEU A 135 5.94 18.66 -12.30
CA LEU A 135 6.04 19.59 -13.43
C LEU A 135 4.95 20.68 -13.42
N SER A 136 3.77 20.37 -12.89
CA SER A 136 2.67 21.34 -12.79
C SER A 136 2.84 22.41 -11.71
N ASN A 137 3.91 22.35 -10.87
CA ASN A 137 4.21 23.34 -9.82
C ASN A 137 2.98 23.73 -8.98
N ALA A 138 2.09 22.78 -8.66
CA ALA A 138 0.95 23.06 -7.80
C ALA A 138 1.49 23.36 -6.39
N SER A 139 1.50 24.63 -6.01
CA SER A 139 1.97 25.15 -4.72
C SER A 139 1.23 24.56 -3.49
N ASP A 140 0.22 23.74 -3.73
CA ASP A 140 -0.47 22.91 -2.75
C ASP A 140 -0.46 21.45 -3.20
N ILE A 141 0.71 20.82 -3.12
CA ILE A 141 0.83 19.39 -3.36
C ILE A 141 0.12 18.63 -2.23
N ASN A 142 -1.14 18.26 -2.47
CA ASN A 142 -1.87 17.31 -1.66
C ASN A 142 -1.72 15.90 -2.25
N LEU A 143 -0.82 15.11 -1.69
CA LEU A 143 -0.67 13.68 -1.98
C LEU A 143 -2.00 12.91 -1.80
N ASN A 144 -2.92 13.42 -0.99
CA ASN A 144 -4.23 12.80 -0.79
C ASN A 144 -5.31 13.38 -1.70
N GLY A 145 -4.96 14.13 -2.76
CA GLY A 145 -5.92 14.83 -3.64
C GLY A 145 -6.10 14.23 -5.03
N THR A 146 -5.06 13.59 -5.58
CA THR A 146 -5.01 13.22 -7.00
C THR A 146 -5.58 11.83 -7.26
N LYS A 147 -6.45 11.73 -8.26
CA LYS A 147 -7.09 10.47 -8.67
C LYS A 147 -6.08 9.61 -9.44
N LEU A 148 -5.57 8.56 -8.79
CA LEU A 148 -4.78 7.51 -9.44
C LEU A 148 -5.69 6.66 -10.34
N GLN A 149 -5.53 6.78 -11.66
CA GLN A 149 -6.22 5.91 -12.64
C GLN A 149 -5.44 4.61 -12.85
N ILE A 150 -5.22 3.84 -11.77
CA ILE A 150 -4.64 2.51 -11.90
C ILE A 150 -5.79 1.55 -12.23
N GLU A 151 -6.06 1.40 -13.52
CA GLU A 151 -7.04 0.46 -14.08
C GLU A 151 -6.52 -0.97 -14.05
N ASP A 152 -6.39 -1.54 -12.86
CA ASP A 152 -6.38 -2.99 -12.73
C ASP A 152 -7.83 -3.48 -12.70
N ALA A 153 -8.13 -4.68 -13.24
CA ALA A 153 -9.49 -5.24 -13.26
C ALA A 153 -10.17 -5.35 -11.88
N THR A 154 -9.41 -5.09 -10.82
CA THR A 154 -9.74 -5.21 -9.40
C THR A 154 -10.17 -3.87 -8.74
N THR A 155 -9.91 -2.71 -9.37
CA THR A 155 -10.14 -1.34 -8.83
C THR A 155 -11.42 -0.67 -9.33
N LYS A 156 -12.23 -1.33 -10.17
CA LYS A 156 -13.34 -0.75 -10.94
C LYS A 156 -14.55 -0.16 -10.18
N ALA A 157 -14.53 0.00 -8.86
CA ALA A 157 -15.80 0.05 -8.12
C ALA A 157 -16.00 1.13 -7.04
N PHE A 158 -15.10 2.08 -6.79
CA PHE A 158 -15.35 3.10 -5.75
C PHE A 158 -15.73 4.47 -6.32
N PRO A 159 -16.93 5.01 -5.99
CA PRO A 159 -17.27 6.42 -6.14
C PRO A 159 -16.68 7.25 -4.98
N GLU A 160 -16.26 8.47 -5.30
CA GLU A 160 -15.65 9.47 -4.43
C GLU A 160 -16.68 10.08 -3.46
N ASP A 161 -16.32 10.24 -2.17
CA ASP A 161 -16.98 11.16 -1.24
C ASP A 161 -15.90 11.95 -0.47
N SER A 162 -15.86 13.25 -0.73
CA SER A 162 -14.96 14.21 -0.10
C SER A 162 -15.55 14.69 1.23
N SER A 163 -14.89 14.40 2.36
CA SER A 163 -15.14 15.11 3.61
C SER A 163 -14.04 16.14 3.85
N ASP A 164 -14.44 17.40 3.72
CA ASP A 164 -13.67 18.61 3.97
C ASP A 164 -13.71 18.90 5.48
N ILE A 165 -12.55 18.91 6.16
CA ILE A 165 -12.46 19.26 7.59
C ILE A 165 -11.25 20.18 7.83
N GLY A 166 -11.55 21.47 7.98
CA GLY A 166 -11.40 22.17 9.25
C GLY A 166 -9.99 22.60 9.68
N ASP A 167 -9.75 23.89 9.50
CA ASP A 167 -8.64 24.73 9.96
C ASP A 167 -8.18 24.51 11.42
N GLY A 168 -6.88 24.32 11.64
CA GLY A 168 -6.27 24.39 12.97
C GLY A 168 -4.91 23.70 13.15
N LYS A 169 -3.81 24.42 12.87
CA LYS A 169 -2.46 24.39 13.52
C LYS A 169 -1.32 24.73 12.52
N SER A 170 -1.02 26.01 12.38
CA SER A 170 -0.09 26.55 11.38
C SER A 170 1.37 26.01 11.46
N ALA A 171 1.89 25.67 12.64
CA ALA A 171 3.27 25.16 12.80
C ALA A 171 3.41 23.65 12.51
N SER A 172 2.43 22.82 12.91
CA SER A 172 2.42 21.39 12.54
C SER A 172 2.14 21.22 11.04
N ASN A 173 1.31 22.08 10.48
CA ASN A 173 0.99 22.06 9.05
C ASN A 173 2.22 22.39 8.19
N MET A 174 3.13 23.26 8.64
CA MET A 174 4.37 23.54 7.93
C MET A 174 5.32 22.33 7.92
N ASN A 175 5.44 21.60 9.03
CA ASN A 175 6.24 20.38 9.10
C ASN A 175 5.66 19.27 8.21
N ILE A 176 4.33 19.10 8.21
CA ILE A 176 3.64 18.15 7.32
C ILE A 176 3.81 18.53 5.84
N LYS A 177 3.73 19.82 5.50
CA LYS A 177 3.99 20.30 4.13
C LYS A 177 5.41 19.99 3.68
N LEU A 178 6.41 20.25 4.54
CA LEU A 178 7.81 19.96 4.25
C LEU A 178 8.05 18.45 4.08
N GLN A 179 7.45 17.62 4.95
CA GLN A 179 7.50 16.16 4.85
C GLN A 179 6.90 15.66 3.54
N ASN A 180 5.72 16.14 3.16
CA ASN A 180 5.07 15.76 1.90
C ASN A 180 5.90 16.18 0.69
N GLN A 181 6.50 17.38 0.72
CA GLN A 181 7.42 17.84 -0.31
C GLN A 181 8.65 16.93 -0.42
N ALA A 182 9.29 16.60 0.70
CA ALA A 182 10.45 15.70 0.72
C ALA A 182 10.11 14.30 0.18
N ILE A 183 8.96 13.74 0.57
CA ILE A 183 8.48 12.43 0.06
C ILE A 183 8.33 12.47 -1.46
N ILE A 184 7.77 13.55 -2.01
CA ILE A 184 7.54 13.65 -3.46
C ILE A 184 8.83 13.84 -4.24
N LEU A 185 9.75 14.65 -3.74
CA LEU A 185 11.06 14.81 -4.37
C LEU A 185 11.82 13.49 -4.37
N LEU A 186 11.76 12.75 -3.26
CA LEU A 186 12.31 11.40 -3.17
C LEU A 186 11.66 10.45 -4.18
N LEU A 187 10.32 10.37 -4.23
CA LEU A 187 9.63 9.51 -5.19
C LEU A 187 9.87 9.92 -6.64
N HIS A 188 10.01 11.22 -6.93
CA HIS A 188 10.33 11.74 -8.25
C HIS A 188 11.75 11.35 -8.67
N SER A 189 12.75 11.53 -7.80
CA SER A 189 14.13 11.09 -8.06
C SER A 189 14.21 9.57 -8.29
N LEU A 190 13.45 8.80 -7.51
CA LEU A 190 13.34 7.35 -7.66
C LEU A 190 12.68 6.97 -8.99
N GLY A 191 11.63 7.68 -9.40
CA GLY A 191 10.97 7.49 -10.68
C GLY A 191 11.88 7.75 -11.86
N ILE A 192 12.68 8.83 -11.82
CA ILE A 192 13.70 9.13 -12.84
C ILE A 192 14.71 7.97 -12.94
N LEU A 193 15.20 7.48 -11.80
CA LEU A 193 16.17 6.38 -11.77
C LEU A 193 15.60 5.07 -12.31
N ILE A 194 14.36 4.72 -11.93
CA ILE A 194 13.73 3.44 -12.31
C ILE A 194 13.29 3.45 -13.77
N THR A 195 12.72 4.55 -14.25
CA THR A 195 12.24 4.66 -15.65
C THR A 195 13.37 4.99 -16.62
N ASN A 196 14.51 5.48 -16.11
CA ASN A 196 15.66 5.95 -16.89
C ASN A 196 15.27 7.04 -17.92
N ILE A 197 14.22 7.80 -17.61
CA ILE A 197 13.73 8.92 -18.40
C ILE A 197 14.23 10.21 -17.73
N SER A 198 14.79 11.13 -18.53
CA SER A 198 15.21 12.46 -18.06
C SER A 198 16.31 12.47 -16.99
N MET A 199 17.35 11.66 -17.18
CA MET A 199 18.53 11.62 -16.30
C MET A 199 19.28 12.97 -16.23
N GLU A 200 19.11 13.86 -17.21
CA GLU A 200 19.61 15.24 -17.18
C GLU A 200 18.97 16.11 -16.09
N GLU A 201 17.77 15.77 -15.65
CA GLU A 201 17.06 16.46 -14.56
C GLU A 201 17.41 15.87 -13.18
N PHE A 202 17.94 14.65 -13.15
CA PHE A 202 18.24 13.92 -11.92
C PHE A 202 19.15 14.71 -10.96
N ALA A 203 20.24 15.30 -11.47
CA ALA A 203 21.17 16.06 -10.64
C ALA A 203 20.48 17.22 -9.90
N LYS A 204 19.56 17.92 -10.57
CA LYS A 204 18.82 19.06 -10.01
C LYS A 204 17.82 18.62 -8.94
N VAL A 205 17.12 17.50 -9.18
CA VAL A 205 16.11 16.95 -8.25
C VAL A 205 16.78 16.31 -7.03
N SER A 206 17.92 15.63 -7.24
CA SER A 206 18.67 14.98 -6.17
C SER A 206 19.32 15.98 -5.21
N GLU A 207 19.74 17.15 -5.70
CA GLU A 207 20.27 18.23 -4.83
C GLU A 207 19.16 18.95 -4.03
N ALA A 208 17.92 18.88 -4.51
CA ALA A 208 16.76 19.48 -3.85
C ALA A 208 16.09 18.57 -2.80
N SER A 209 16.41 17.27 -2.81
CA SER A 209 15.89 16.25 -1.87
C SER A 209 16.74 16.18 -0.61
#